data_AF-A0A955VCM8-F1
#
_entry.id   AF-A0A955VCM8-F1
#
_cell.length_a   1.000
_cell.length_b   1.000
_cell.length_c   1.000
_cell.angle_alpha   90.00
_cell.angle_beta   90.00
_cell.angle_gamma   90.00
#
_symmetry.space_group_name_H-M   'P 1'
#
loop_
_entity.id
_entity.type
_entity.pdbx_description
1 polymer ?
#
loop_
_entity_poly.entity_id
_entity_poly.type
_entity_poly.pdbx_seq_one_letter_code
_entity_poly.pdbx_strand_id
1 'polypeptide(L)'
;MADTIIGNNIAIEGEISGSDSLTIFGVIRGRIHVKEAVLVAATARIEADVEAGSLEIAGHVHGNVSAADKVEIKAGGKLVGDVKAPRILIADGASFKGNINMQG
;
A
#
# COMPACT_ATOMS: atom_id res chain seq x y z
N MET A 1 21.11 1.25 -0.98
CA MET A 1 19.66 1.08 -0.89
C MET A 1 19.05 2.32 -1.50
N ALA A 2 18.47 2.19 -2.69
CA ALA A 2 17.83 3.30 -3.39
C ALA A 2 16.33 3.18 -3.12
N ASP A 3 15.87 3.82 -2.04
CA ASP A 3 14.46 3.95 -1.76
C ASP A 3 13.89 5.01 -2.71
N THR A 4 12.97 4.62 -3.58
CA THR A 4 12.28 5.59 -4.43
C THR A 4 11.24 6.30 -3.57
N ILE A 5 11.30 7.63 -3.53
CA ILE A 5 10.39 8.45 -2.72
C ILE A 5 9.52 9.30 -3.64
N ILE A 6 8.20 9.15 -3.53
CA ILE A 6 7.22 10.02 -4.17
C ILE A 6 6.80 11.08 -3.16
N GLY A 7 7.19 12.33 -3.42
CA GLY A 7 6.91 13.46 -2.54
C GLY A 7 5.42 13.82 -2.42
N ASN A 8 5.08 14.56 -1.36
CA ASN A 8 3.71 14.86 -0.95
C ASN A 8 2.89 15.67 -1.98
N ASN A 9 3.56 16.43 -2.84
CA ASN A 9 2.91 17.29 -3.84
C ASN A 9 2.92 16.68 -5.25
N ILE A 10 3.18 15.37 -5.34
CA ILE A 10 3.17 14.63 -6.59
C ILE A 10 1.86 13.84 -6.66
N ALA A 11 1.15 14.00 -7.78
CA ALA A 11 0.04 13.15 -8.17
C ALA A 11 0.47 12.33 -9.39
N ILE A 12 0.32 11.01 -9.32
CA ILE A 12 0.63 10.10 -10.43
C ILE A 12 -0.67 9.41 -10.85
N GLU A 13 -0.99 9.48 -12.14
CA GLU A 13 -2.13 8.79 -12.73
C GLU A 13 -1.60 7.84 -13.82
N GLY A 14 -1.73 6.53 -13.61
CA GLY A 14 -1.20 5.52 -14.52
C GLY A 14 -0.73 4.24 -13.82
N GLU A 15 0.31 3.62 -14.38
CA GLU A 15 0.93 2.42 -13.83
C GLU A 15 2.35 2.71 -13.35
N ILE A 16 2.68 2.28 -12.13
CA ILE A 16 4.00 2.39 -11.54
C ILE A 16 4.54 0.98 -11.35
N SER A 17 5.65 0.66 -12.01
CA SER A 17 6.30 -0.64 -11.92
C SER A 17 7.73 -0.49 -11.44
N GLY A 18 8.09 -1.21 -10.38
CA GLY A 18 9.39 -1.10 -9.71
C GLY A 18 9.89 -2.43 -9.16
N SER A 19 11.20 -2.53 -8.97
CA SER A 19 11.81 -3.68 -8.29
C SER A 19 12.27 -3.35 -6.88
N ASP A 20 12.64 -2.09 -6.63
CA ASP A 20 13.09 -1.59 -5.33
C ASP A 20 11.94 -1.10 -4.45
N SER A 21 12.26 -0.82 -3.19
CA SER A 21 11.31 -0.28 -2.21
C SER A 21 10.79 1.10 -2.63
N LEU A 22 9.49 1.31 -2.43
CA LEU A 22 8.78 2.53 -2.80
C LEU A 22 8.12 3.18 -1.57
N THR A 23 8.47 4.42 -1.27
CA THR A 23 7.80 5.22 -0.24
C THR A 23 6.96 6.31 -0.87
N ILE A 24 5.68 6.37 -0.51
CA ILE A 24 4.71 7.26 -1.12
C ILE A 24 4.21 8.24 -0.08
N PHE A 25 4.34 9.53 -0.35
CA PHE A 25 3.76 10.61 0.45
C PHE A 25 2.62 11.36 -0.25
N GLY A 26 2.57 11.26 -1.59
CA GLY A 26 1.60 11.97 -2.44
C GLY A 26 0.36 11.16 -2.80
N VAL A 27 -0.21 11.45 -3.98
CA VAL A 27 -1.43 10.82 -4.47
C VAL A 27 -1.11 9.91 -5.66
N ILE A 28 -1.64 8.69 -5.66
CA ILE A 28 -1.48 7.77 -6.78
C ILE A 28 -2.84 7.22 -7.19
N ARG A 29 -3.10 7.23 -8.50
CA ARG A 29 -4.29 6.63 -9.11
C ARG A 29 -3.88 5.68 -10.23
N GLY A 30 -4.46 4.49 -10.22
CA GLY A 30 -4.21 3.48 -11.26
C GLY A 30 -3.67 2.18 -10.68
N ARG A 31 -2.42 1.80 -11.02
CA ARG A 31 -1.83 0.53 -10.60
C ARG A 31 -0.40 0.69 -10.09
N ILE A 32 -0.07 -0.04 -9.03
CA ILE A 32 1.27 -0.06 -8.43
C ILE A 32 1.72 -1.51 -8.39
N HIS A 33 2.86 -1.81 -9.02
CA HIS A 33 3.46 -3.14 -9.05
C HIS A 33 4.92 -3.04 -8.61
N VAL A 34 5.22 -3.50 -7.40
CA VAL A 34 6.55 -3.42 -6.80
C VAL A 34 6.93 -4.79 -6.26
N LYS A 35 8.16 -5.26 -6.51
CA LYS A 35 8.58 -6.58 -6.01
C LYS A 35 8.93 -6.61 -4.53
N GLU A 36 9.51 -5.53 -4.03
CA GLU A 36 9.99 -5.40 -2.65
C GLU A 36 8.91 -4.81 -1.72
N ALA A 37 9.24 -3.77 -0.96
CA ALA A 37 8.36 -3.16 0.02
C ALA A 37 7.70 -1.88 -0.53
N VAL A 38 6.42 -1.69 -0.23
CA VAL A 38 5.70 -0.43 -0.48
C VAL A 38 5.27 0.18 0.83
N LEU A 39 5.68 1.42 1.09
CA LEU A 39 5.33 2.20 2.27
C LEU A 39 4.38 3.34 1.87
N VAL A 40 3.18 3.32 2.41
CA VAL A 40 2.18 4.39 2.23
C VAL A 40 2.21 5.29 3.46
N ALA A 41 2.81 6.47 3.34
CA ALA A 41 2.93 7.42 4.46
C ALA A 41 1.56 7.98 4.87
N ALA A 42 1.47 8.56 6.08
CA ALA A 42 0.22 9.06 6.64
C ALA A 42 -0.48 10.14 5.79
N THR A 43 0.30 10.94 5.04
CA THR A 43 -0.24 11.96 4.13
C THR A 43 -0.66 11.42 2.77
N ALA A 44 -0.31 10.17 2.46
CA ALA A 44 -0.50 9.60 1.15
C ALA A 44 -1.94 9.12 0.94
N ARG A 45 -2.38 9.23 -0.32
CA ARG A 45 -3.69 8.74 -0.77
C ARG A 45 -3.52 7.88 -2.03
N ILE A 46 -3.81 6.60 -1.89
CA ILE A 46 -3.73 5.63 -2.98
C ILE A 46 -5.16 5.30 -3.40
N GLU A 47 -5.50 5.56 -4.66
CA GLU A 47 -6.75 5.13 -5.32
C GLU A 47 -6.37 4.20 -6.48
N ALA A 48 -5.78 3.05 -6.13
CA ALA A 48 -5.10 2.15 -7.07
C ALA A 48 -5.10 0.70 -6.57
N ASP A 49 -4.95 -0.25 -7.49
CA ASP A 49 -4.61 -1.63 -7.15
C ASP A 49 -3.11 -1.73 -6.88
N VAL A 50 -2.74 -2.32 -5.74
CA VAL A 50 -1.35 -2.40 -5.27
C VAL A 50 -0.92 -3.85 -5.18
N GLU A 51 0.14 -4.19 -5.88
CA GLU A 51 0.84 -5.48 -5.79
C GLU A 51 2.25 -5.22 -5.27
N ALA A 52 2.56 -5.81 -4.11
CA ALA A 52 3.83 -5.63 -3.42
C ALA A 52 4.39 -6.96 -2.89
N GLY A 53 5.68 -7.03 -2.59
CA GLY A 53 6.22 -8.10 -1.72
C GLY A 53 5.69 -7.94 -0.30
N SER A 54 5.89 -6.75 0.27
CA SER A 54 5.31 -6.36 1.55
C SER A 54 4.71 -4.96 1.48
N LEU A 55 3.61 -4.74 2.20
CA LEU A 55 2.90 -3.46 2.19
C LEU A 55 2.76 -2.91 3.61
N GLU A 56 3.15 -1.66 3.82
CA GLU A 56 2.96 -0.95 5.08
C GLU A 56 2.09 0.31 4.85
N ILE A 57 0.99 0.42 5.58
CA ILE A 57 -0.04 1.44 5.36
C ILE A 57 -0.20 2.31 6.60
N ALA A 58 0.32 3.53 6.54
CA ALA A 58 0.03 4.59 7.51
C ALA A 58 -0.99 5.61 7.00
N GLY A 59 -1.21 5.69 5.68
CA GLY A 59 -2.13 6.63 5.02
C GLY A 59 -3.47 6.03 4.63
N HIS A 60 -4.06 6.57 3.55
CA HIS A 60 -5.34 6.11 3.01
C HIS A 60 -5.14 5.32 1.72
N VAL A 61 -5.66 4.10 1.68
CA VAL A 61 -5.63 3.22 0.52
C VAL A 61 -7.06 2.83 0.15
N HIS A 62 -7.42 3.03 -1.11
CA HIS A 62 -8.70 2.64 -1.69
C HIS A 62 -8.46 1.85 -2.98
N GLY A 63 -8.69 0.54 -2.93
CA GLY A 63 -8.39 -0.37 -4.03
C GLY A 63 -7.99 -1.75 -3.52
N ASN A 64 -7.73 -2.68 -4.45
CA ASN A 64 -7.30 -4.02 -4.06
C ASN A 64 -5.82 -4.03 -3.72
N VAL A 65 -5.48 -4.76 -2.67
CA VAL A 65 -4.12 -4.92 -2.19
C VAL A 65 -3.73 -6.39 -2.29
N SER A 66 -2.59 -6.66 -2.90
CA SER A 66 -1.97 -7.98 -2.95
C SER A 66 -0.55 -7.87 -2.40
N ALA A 67 -0.23 -8.61 -1.34
CA ALA A 67 1.12 -8.72 -0.83
C ALA A 67 1.57 -10.18 -0.82
N ALA A 68 2.79 -10.43 -1.30
CA ALA A 68 3.35 -11.78 -1.32
C ALA A 68 3.73 -12.29 0.09
N ASP A 69 4.11 -11.39 1.00
CA ASP A 69 4.66 -11.74 2.31
C ASP A 69 3.78 -11.25 3.47
N LYS A 70 3.56 -9.93 3.57
CA LYS A 70 2.71 -9.34 4.62
C LYS A 70 2.11 -8.00 4.25
N VAL A 71 0.95 -7.71 4.85
CA VAL A 71 0.34 -6.38 4.90
C VAL A 71 0.32 -5.89 6.34
N GLU A 72 0.85 -4.71 6.60
CA GLU A 72 0.84 -4.06 7.91
C GLU A 72 0.10 -2.73 7.84
N ILE A 73 -1.02 -2.61 8.54
CA ILE A 73 -1.77 -1.35 8.66
C ILE A 73 -1.37 -0.71 9.99
N LYS A 74 -0.69 0.43 9.92
CA LYS A 74 -0.22 1.20 11.07
C LYS A 74 -1.38 1.97 11.72
N ALA A 75 -1.14 2.47 12.93
CA ALA A 75 -2.10 3.31 13.65
C ALA A 75 -2.47 4.54 12.79
N GLY A 76 -3.78 4.77 12.60
CA GLY A 76 -4.29 5.84 11.73
C GLY A 76 -4.38 5.48 10.24
N GLY A 77 -3.80 4.36 9.82
CA GLY A 77 -3.92 3.84 8.46
C GLY A 77 -5.35 3.41 8.16
N LYS A 78 -5.83 3.75 6.96
CA LYS A 78 -7.15 3.34 6.48
C LYS A 78 -7.05 2.61 5.17
N LEU A 79 -7.58 1.39 5.13
CA LEU A 79 -7.70 0.63 3.90
C LEU A 79 -9.17 0.33 3.59
N VAL A 80 -9.57 0.60 2.36
CA VAL A 80 -10.89 0.26 1.82
C VAL A 80 -10.71 -0.54 0.53
N GLY A 81 -11.09 -1.81 0.55
CA GLY A 81 -10.91 -2.72 -0.58
C GLY A 81 -10.52 -4.13 -0.16
N ASP A 82 -10.31 -5.01 -1.13
CA ASP A 82 -9.97 -6.40 -0.88
C ASP A 82 -8.47 -6.58 -0.66
N VAL A 83 -8.10 -7.32 0.39
CA VAL A 83 -6.69 -7.60 0.75
C VAL A 83 -6.39 -9.07 0.54
N LYS A 84 -5.34 -9.35 -0.24
CA LYS A 84 -4.78 -10.68 -0.46
C LYS A 84 -3.36 -10.74 0.09
N ALA A 85 -3.14 -11.48 1.16
CA ALA A 85 -1.80 -11.67 1.73
C ALA A 85 -1.77 -12.87 2.67
N PRO A 86 -0.62 -13.56 2.82
CA PRO A 86 -0.52 -14.67 3.78
C PRO A 86 -0.52 -14.18 5.23
N ARG A 87 -0.07 -12.94 5.49
CA ARG A 87 -0.02 -12.35 6.83
C ARG A 87 -0.55 -10.92 6.81
N ILE A 88 -1.38 -10.58 7.79
CA ILE A 88 -1.95 -9.24 7.95
C ILE A 88 -1.79 -8.82 9.40
N LEU A 89 -1.17 -7.66 9.61
CA LEU A 89 -1.01 -7.01 10.89
C LEU A 89 -1.83 -5.74 10.86
N ILE A 90 -2.72 -5.57 11.85
CA ILE A 90 -3.55 -4.37 11.99
C ILE A 90 -3.24 -3.78 13.36
N ALA A 91 -2.64 -2.59 13.36
CA ALA A 91 -2.32 -1.87 14.60
C ALA A 91 -3.58 -1.26 15.23
N ASP A 92 -3.49 -0.99 16.53
CA ASP A 92 -4.55 -0.28 17.24
C ASP A 92 -4.79 1.12 16.62
N GLY A 93 -6.07 1.47 16.43
CA GLY A 93 -6.47 2.71 15.75
C GLY A 93 -6.38 2.68 14.21
N ALA A 94 -6.03 1.55 13.60
CA ALA A 94 -6.18 1.35 12.16
C ALA A 94 -7.66 1.09 11.79
N SER A 95 -8.05 1.44 10.56
CA SER A 95 -9.37 1.13 10.02
C SER A 95 -9.26 0.33 8.74
N PHE A 96 -9.92 -0.81 8.69
CA PHE A 96 -10.00 -1.66 7.50
C PHE A 96 -11.46 -1.89 7.12
N LYS A 97 -11.79 -1.78 5.84
CA LYS A 97 -13.12 -2.08 5.31
C LYS A 97 -13.02 -2.79 3.96
N GLY A 98 -13.37 -4.06 3.92
CA GLY A 98 -13.41 -4.87 2.71
C GLY A 98 -13.31 -6.35 3.04
N ASN A 99 -12.96 -7.19 2.07
CA ASN A 99 -12.71 -8.60 2.32
C ASN A 99 -11.21 -8.87 2.47
N ILE A 100 -10.90 -9.80 3.36
CA ILE A 100 -9.55 -10.34 3.51
C ILE A 100 -9.57 -11.75 2.93
N ASN A 101 -8.65 -12.01 2.03
CA ASN A 101 -8.38 -13.34 1.52
C ASN A 101 -6.95 -13.73 1.88
N MET A 102 -6.80 -14.48 2.98
CA MET A 102 -5.51 -15.08 3.33
C MET A 102 -5.26 -16.31 2.45
N GLN A 103 -4.23 -16.23 1.61
CA GLN A 103 -3.72 -17.38 0.87
C GLN A 103 -2.56 -17.95 1.68
N GLY A 104 -2.66 -19.22 2.07
CA GLY A 104 -1.67 -19.97 2.85
C GLY A 104 -1.07 -21.11 2.05
#